data_AF-A0A2R7SWX9-F1
#
_entry.id   AF-A0A2R7SWX9-F1
#
_cell.length_a   1.000
_cell.length_b   1.000
_cell.length_c   1.000
_cell.angle_alpha   90.00
_cell.angle_beta   90.00
_cell.angle_gamma   90.00
#
_symmetry.space_group_name_H-M   'P 1'
#
loop_
_entity.id
_entity.type
_entity.pdbx_description
1 polymer ?
#
loop_
_entity_poly.entity_id
_entity_poly.type
_entity_poly.pdbx_seq_one_letter_code
_entity_poly.pdbx_strand_id
1 'polypeptide(L)'
;VEESFIARLRTGDVFLLGGRALELVRVEGLTAYVRAAKPGKAVLPRWDGGQFPISDALAGAMLQRLDDAGQGRFTGPEMRFIAPLLKLQAEWSALPGPQRLLAEAMRSADGYHLFLYPFAGRTVHLGLASLLAWRVARELPATFTLAVNDYGLELLSATEVDWAERLPVLLAPVDRATLRDEVLASLNASELARRRFRQIARIAGLIFQSHPGEARSQRQLQASSSLYFDVFRQHDPGNRLRQQAESELLSSELDVDALADTLARLSAQQLDVQHPARATPLAFPLLVERLRERVTTETLAQRLSRMLAELEAAAGGEAPQHIDEALAFGRPTDKPAPRARRRRR
;
A
#
# COMPACT_ATOMS: atom_id res chain seq x y z
N VAL A 1 3.75 1.09 -20.15
CA VAL A 1 3.86 0.70 -18.72
C VAL A 1 2.87 1.53 -17.95
N GLU A 2 2.23 0.98 -16.92
CA GLU A 2 1.34 1.74 -16.02
C GLU A 2 2.03 3.01 -15.50
N GLU A 3 1.30 4.12 -15.45
CA GLU A 3 1.83 5.40 -14.98
C GLU A 3 2.18 5.33 -13.49
N SER A 4 1.35 4.64 -12.71
CA SER A 4 1.55 4.34 -11.29
C SER A 4 2.84 3.56 -11.03
N PHE A 5 3.28 2.74 -11.98
CA PHE A 5 4.52 1.97 -11.90
C PHE A 5 5.75 2.84 -12.18
N ILE A 6 5.73 3.64 -13.26
CA ILE A 6 6.85 4.51 -13.61
C ILE A 6 7.05 5.63 -12.57
N ALA A 7 5.96 6.15 -11.99
CA ALA A 7 6.02 7.16 -10.94
C ALA A 7 6.71 6.70 -9.65
N ARG A 8 6.82 5.38 -9.44
CA ARG A 8 7.51 4.78 -8.28
C ARG A 8 9.01 4.56 -8.52
N LEU A 9 9.50 4.71 -9.75
CA LEU A 9 10.90 4.49 -10.11
C LEU A 9 11.70 5.79 -10.04
N ARG A 10 12.96 5.69 -9.61
CA ARG A 10 13.94 6.78 -9.62
C ARG A 10 14.80 6.71 -10.87
N THR A 11 15.38 7.84 -11.27
CA THR A 11 16.45 7.85 -12.27
C THR A 11 17.59 6.93 -11.81
N GLY A 12 17.99 5.98 -12.66
CA GLY A 12 18.95 4.91 -12.39
C GLY A 12 18.31 3.54 -12.13
N ASP A 13 17.01 3.46 -11.90
CA ASP A 13 16.32 2.19 -11.63
C ASP A 13 16.13 1.38 -12.91
N VAL A 14 16.43 0.08 -12.84
CA VAL A 14 16.24 -0.84 -13.97
C VAL A 14 14.88 -1.52 -13.84
N PHE A 15 14.10 -1.60 -14.92
CA PHE A 15 12.83 -2.33 -14.98
C PHE A 15 12.73 -3.20 -16.23
N LEU A 16 11.92 -4.25 -16.18
CA LEU A 16 11.69 -5.17 -17.30
C LEU A 16 10.46 -4.74 -18.10
N LEU A 17 10.63 -4.57 -19.41
CA LEU A 17 9.52 -4.32 -20.32
C LEU A 17 9.70 -5.15 -21.60
N GLY A 18 8.73 -6.02 -21.89
CA GLY A 18 8.78 -6.88 -23.09
C GLY A 18 10.02 -7.79 -23.13
N GLY A 19 10.49 -8.27 -21.99
CA GLY A 19 11.68 -9.12 -21.87
C GLY A 19 13.02 -8.38 -21.95
N ARG A 20 13.02 -7.04 -22.00
CA ARG A 20 14.23 -6.22 -22.03
C ARG A 20 14.40 -5.46 -20.72
N ALA A 21 15.61 -5.44 -20.17
CA ALA A 21 15.96 -4.68 -18.99
C ALA A 21 16.38 -3.26 -19.36
N LEU A 22 15.70 -2.28 -18.76
CA LEU A 22 15.72 -0.88 -19.15
C LEU A 22 15.98 -0.03 -17.90
N GLU A 23 17.09 0.71 -17.89
CA GLU A 23 17.40 1.69 -16.85
C GLU A 23 16.68 3.01 -17.14
N LEU A 24 15.94 3.52 -16.15
CA LEU A 24 15.25 4.79 -16.22
C LEU A 24 16.26 5.94 -16.16
N VAL A 25 16.46 6.65 -17.26
CA VAL A 25 17.40 7.79 -17.31
C VAL A 25 16.70 9.07 -16.85
N ARG A 26 15.44 9.26 -17.26
CA ARG A 26 14.62 10.39 -16.84
C ARG A 26 13.17 10.15 -17.23
N VAL A 27 12.26 10.69 -16.44
CA VAL A 27 10.84 10.77 -16.79
C VAL A 27 10.56 12.19 -17.24
N GLU A 28 9.95 12.33 -18.41
CA GLU A 28 9.48 13.61 -18.91
C GLU A 28 8.06 13.37 -19.41
N GLY A 29 7.03 13.92 -18.75
CA GLY A 29 5.63 13.58 -19.01
C GLY A 29 5.36 12.06 -19.02
N LEU A 30 4.69 11.55 -20.08
CA LEU A 30 4.32 10.13 -20.25
C LEU A 30 5.39 9.21 -20.85
N THR A 31 6.62 9.66 -20.96
CA THR A 31 7.65 8.83 -21.56
C THR A 31 8.86 8.80 -20.65
N ALA A 32 9.11 7.58 -20.18
CA ALA A 32 10.34 7.19 -19.53
C ALA A 32 11.42 7.07 -20.61
N TYR A 33 12.42 7.95 -20.57
CA TYR A 33 13.64 7.74 -21.33
C TYR A 33 14.43 6.67 -20.62
N VAL A 34 14.77 5.63 -21.37
CA VAL A 34 15.45 4.46 -20.83
C VAL A 34 16.67 4.12 -21.67
N ARG A 35 17.66 3.47 -21.05
CA ARG A 35 18.75 2.82 -21.77
C ARG A 35 18.76 1.32 -21.50
N ALA A 36 19.31 0.55 -22.43
CA ALA A 36 19.51 -0.86 -22.21
C ALA A 36 20.44 -1.09 -21.02
N ALA A 37 20.01 -1.94 -20.10
CA ALA A 37 20.76 -2.29 -18.90
C ALA A 37 20.90 -3.81 -18.77
N LYS A 38 21.82 -4.26 -17.91
CA LYS A 38 21.98 -5.70 -17.65
C LYS A 38 20.78 -6.21 -16.84
N PRO A 39 20.25 -7.43 -17.12
CA PRO A 39 18.99 -7.91 -16.55
C PRO A 39 18.96 -8.08 -15.02
N GLY A 40 20.11 -8.09 -14.35
CA GLY A 40 20.26 -8.59 -12.99
C GLY A 40 19.59 -7.78 -11.86
N LYS A 41 18.86 -6.69 -12.15
CA LYS A 41 18.24 -5.80 -11.15
C LYS A 41 16.92 -5.16 -11.59
N ALA A 42 16.17 -5.83 -12.46
CA ALA A 42 15.04 -5.21 -13.13
C ALA A 42 13.70 -5.39 -12.38
N VAL A 43 13.05 -4.28 -12.00
CA VAL A 43 11.71 -4.23 -11.41
C VAL A 43 10.65 -4.64 -12.44
N LEU A 44 9.67 -5.47 -12.06
CA LEU A 44 8.61 -5.93 -12.96
C LEU A 44 7.39 -4.99 -12.88
N PRO A 45 6.83 -4.49 -14.00
CA PRO A 45 5.58 -3.75 -13.98
C PRO A 45 4.42 -4.65 -13.53
N ARG A 46 3.65 -4.15 -12.56
CA ARG A 46 2.41 -4.79 -12.10
C ARG A 46 1.22 -3.96 -12.58
N TRP A 47 0.21 -4.66 -13.10
CA TRP A 47 -1.08 -4.09 -13.44
C TRP A 47 -2.01 -4.37 -12.26
N ASP A 48 -2.32 -3.32 -11.50
CA ASP A 48 -3.35 -3.41 -10.48
C ASP A 48 -4.70 -3.44 -11.23
N GLY A 49 -5.24 -4.65 -11.44
CA GLY A 49 -6.65 -4.79 -11.82
C GLY A 49 -7.54 -4.12 -10.77
N GLY A 50 -8.82 -3.87 -11.11
CA GLY A 50 -9.77 -3.23 -10.19
C GLY A 50 -9.97 -4.02 -8.90
N GLN A 51 -9.16 -3.75 -7.89
CA GLN A 51 -9.34 -4.24 -6.53
C GLN A 51 -10.37 -3.33 -5.86
N PHE A 52 -11.59 -3.85 -5.67
CA PHE A 52 -12.54 -3.20 -4.80
C PHE A 52 -12.09 -3.38 -3.34
N PRO A 53 -12.10 -2.33 -2.51
CA PRO A 53 -11.83 -2.49 -1.09
C PRO A 53 -12.86 -3.42 -0.46
N ILE A 54 -12.48 -4.09 0.64
CA ILE A 54 -13.45 -4.84 1.45
C ILE A 54 -14.56 -3.91 1.94
N SER A 55 -15.79 -4.41 1.99
CA SER A 55 -16.91 -3.63 2.53
C SER A 55 -16.87 -3.61 4.07
N ASP A 56 -17.45 -2.59 4.67
CA ASP A 56 -17.57 -2.47 6.14
C ASP A 56 -18.28 -3.67 6.76
N ALA A 57 -19.31 -4.20 6.07
CA ALA A 57 -20.03 -5.39 6.52
C ALA A 57 -19.12 -6.63 6.55
N LEU A 58 -18.26 -6.80 5.54
CA LEU A 58 -17.30 -7.89 5.51
C LEU A 58 -16.23 -7.71 6.59
N ALA A 59 -15.71 -6.49 6.74
CA ALA A 59 -14.72 -6.15 7.76
C ALA A 59 -15.23 -6.44 9.18
N GLY A 60 -16.46 -6.00 9.49
CA GLY A 60 -17.13 -6.30 10.75
C GLY A 60 -17.34 -7.79 10.96
N ALA A 61 -17.76 -8.54 9.93
CA ALA A 61 -17.90 -9.99 10.03
C ALA A 61 -16.56 -10.70 10.28
N MET A 62 -15.47 -10.24 9.65
CA MET A 62 -14.13 -10.77 9.91
C MET A 62 -13.68 -10.53 11.35
N LEU A 63 -13.87 -9.31 11.87
CA LEU A 63 -13.57 -8.99 13.28
C LEU A 63 -14.36 -9.87 14.26
N GLN A 64 -15.64 -10.13 13.99
CA GLN A 64 -16.44 -11.06 14.81
C GLN A 64 -15.88 -12.49 14.78
N ARG A 65 -15.41 -12.97 13.61
CA ARG A 65 -14.78 -14.29 13.50
C ARG A 65 -13.44 -14.38 14.24
N LEU A 66 -12.66 -13.30 14.25
CA LEU A 66 -11.41 -13.24 15.00
C LEU A 66 -11.65 -13.19 16.52
N ASP A 67 -12.68 -12.48 16.95
CA ASP A 67 -13.09 -12.45 18.36
C ASP A 67 -13.58 -13.83 18.83
N ASP A 68 -14.42 -14.51 18.04
CA ASP A 68 -14.81 -15.90 18.28
C ASP A 68 -13.60 -16.83 18.39
N ALA A 69 -12.63 -16.69 17.49
CA ALA A 69 -11.39 -17.47 17.51
C ALA A 69 -10.55 -17.21 18.77
N GLY A 70 -10.50 -15.96 19.24
CA GLY A 70 -9.87 -15.60 20.51
C GLY A 70 -10.53 -16.25 21.73
N GLN A 71 -11.80 -16.64 21.61
CA GLN A 71 -12.54 -17.41 22.61
C GLN A 71 -12.49 -18.93 22.36
N GLY A 72 -11.63 -19.38 21.45
CA GLY A 72 -11.45 -20.79 21.09
C GLY A 72 -12.53 -21.37 20.18
N ARG A 73 -13.44 -20.53 19.64
CA ARG A 73 -14.53 -20.98 18.75
C ARG A 73 -14.15 -20.84 17.28
N PHE A 74 -13.90 -21.96 16.62
CA PHE A 74 -13.57 -22.02 15.19
C PHE A 74 -14.73 -22.59 14.38
N THR A 75 -15.69 -21.73 14.03
CA THR A 75 -16.91 -22.12 13.32
C THR A 75 -16.71 -22.22 11.81
N GLY A 76 -16.92 -23.40 11.24
CA GLY A 76 -16.84 -23.65 9.79
C GLY A 76 -15.51 -24.24 9.32
N PRO A 77 -15.45 -24.77 8.09
CA PRO A 77 -14.25 -25.39 7.55
C PRO A 77 -13.09 -24.39 7.39
N GLU A 78 -13.36 -23.16 6.96
CA GLU A 78 -12.34 -22.13 6.75
C GLU A 78 -11.70 -21.71 8.08
N MET A 79 -12.50 -21.48 9.12
CA MET A 79 -11.99 -21.11 10.46
C MET A 79 -11.16 -22.24 11.09
N ARG A 80 -11.57 -23.51 10.89
CA ARG A 80 -10.79 -24.67 11.35
C ARG A 80 -9.47 -24.80 10.59
N PHE A 81 -9.46 -24.50 9.30
CA PHE A 81 -8.25 -24.52 8.48
C PHE A 81 -7.24 -23.46 8.94
N ILE A 82 -7.68 -22.23 9.20
CA ILE A 82 -6.79 -21.14 9.66
C ILE A 82 -6.49 -21.17 11.17
N ALA A 83 -7.14 -22.05 11.93
CA ALA A 83 -7.03 -22.10 13.39
C ALA A 83 -5.58 -22.18 13.92
N PRO A 84 -4.66 -22.98 13.33
CA PRO A 84 -3.27 -23.02 13.80
C PRO A 84 -2.59 -21.65 13.69
N LEU A 85 -2.85 -20.91 12.61
CA LEU A 85 -2.26 -19.60 12.38
C LEU A 85 -2.83 -18.54 13.34
N LEU A 86 -4.13 -18.60 13.64
CA LEU A 86 -4.76 -17.70 14.61
C LEU A 86 -4.31 -17.97 16.05
N LYS A 87 -4.03 -19.24 16.39
CA LYS A 87 -3.42 -19.58 17.68
C LYS A 87 -2.02 -19.01 17.79
N LEU A 88 -1.20 -19.16 16.76
CA LEU A 88 0.15 -18.59 16.71
C LEU A 88 0.12 -17.06 16.85
N GLN A 89 -0.82 -16.39 16.18
CA GLN A 89 -1.05 -14.95 16.33
C GLN A 89 -1.37 -14.56 17.78
N ALA A 90 -2.24 -15.32 18.46
CA ALA A 90 -2.59 -15.09 19.86
C ALA A 90 -1.46 -15.45 20.85
N GLU A 91 -0.53 -16.33 20.46
CA GLU A 91 0.65 -16.68 21.27
C GLU A 91 1.74 -15.61 21.18
N TRP A 92 1.94 -15.01 20.00
CA TRP A 92 2.99 -14.00 19.79
C TRP A 92 2.53 -12.57 20.08
N SER A 93 1.22 -12.34 20.07
CA SER A 93 0.57 -11.02 20.18
C SER A 93 -0.86 -11.23 20.70
N ALA A 94 -1.86 -10.64 20.04
CA ALA A 94 -3.28 -10.83 20.31
C ALA A 94 -4.08 -10.92 19.00
N LEU A 95 -5.37 -11.20 19.11
CA LEU A 95 -6.33 -11.12 17.99
C LEU A 95 -7.14 -9.82 18.10
N PRO A 96 -7.31 -9.07 16.99
CA PRO A 96 -8.19 -7.92 16.96
C PRO A 96 -9.66 -8.36 17.03
N GLY A 97 -10.54 -7.45 17.44
CA GLY A 97 -11.96 -7.74 17.55
C GLY A 97 -12.83 -6.49 17.43
N PRO A 98 -14.16 -6.64 17.46
CA PRO A 98 -15.09 -5.52 17.30
C PRO A 98 -14.90 -4.41 18.35
N GLN A 99 -14.44 -4.77 19.54
CA GLN A 99 -14.23 -3.86 20.68
C GLN A 99 -12.75 -3.66 21.02
N ARG A 100 -11.84 -4.28 20.26
CA ARG A 100 -10.39 -4.26 20.53
C ARG A 100 -9.63 -3.85 19.28
N LEU A 101 -8.92 -2.74 19.37
CA LEU A 101 -7.96 -2.30 18.36
C LEU A 101 -6.60 -2.88 18.69
N LEU A 102 -6.12 -3.80 17.85
CA LEU A 102 -4.77 -4.33 17.99
C LEU A 102 -3.76 -3.41 17.32
N ALA A 103 -2.69 -3.10 18.04
CA ALA A 103 -1.47 -2.49 17.54
C ALA A 103 -0.26 -3.34 17.93
N GLU A 104 0.67 -3.54 17.01
CA GLU A 104 1.92 -4.28 17.26
C GLU A 104 3.13 -3.38 16.99
N ALA A 105 3.89 -3.11 18.04
CA ALA A 105 5.13 -2.35 17.99
C ALA A 105 6.33 -3.32 17.98
N MET A 106 6.95 -3.49 16.81
CA MET A 106 8.03 -4.45 16.58
C MET A 106 9.31 -3.74 16.16
N ARG A 107 10.47 -4.23 16.63
CA ARG A 107 11.78 -3.78 16.14
C ARG A 107 12.39 -4.82 15.21
N SER A 108 12.96 -4.37 14.08
CA SER A 108 13.73 -5.21 13.16
C SER A 108 15.04 -4.53 12.76
N ALA A 109 15.79 -5.18 11.86
CA ALA A 109 16.97 -4.58 11.24
C ALA A 109 16.64 -3.37 10.34
N ASP A 110 15.41 -3.28 9.83
CA ASP A 110 14.95 -2.14 9.02
C ASP A 110 14.58 -0.90 9.87
N GLY A 111 14.28 -1.08 11.16
CA GLY A 111 13.88 -0.01 12.07
C GLY A 111 12.77 -0.40 13.05
N TYR A 112 11.95 0.57 13.42
CA TYR A 112 10.82 0.44 14.33
C TYR A 112 9.51 0.42 13.54
N HIS A 113 8.74 -0.64 13.71
CA HIS A 113 7.49 -0.90 13.01
C HIS A 113 6.32 -0.70 13.95
N LEU A 114 5.28 -0.05 13.47
CA LEU A 114 3.92 -0.15 13.99
C LEU A 114 3.08 -0.88 12.96
N PHE A 115 2.45 -1.98 13.36
CA PHE A 115 1.32 -2.55 12.64
C PHE A 115 0.04 -2.19 13.36
N LEU A 116 -0.95 -1.70 12.64
CA LEU A 116 -2.27 -1.38 13.17
C LEU A 116 -3.31 -2.16 12.35
N TYR A 117 -4.35 -2.70 13.00
CA TYR A 117 -5.35 -3.54 12.35
C TYR A 117 -6.78 -2.98 12.45
N PRO A 118 -7.12 -1.90 11.72
CA PRO A 118 -8.44 -1.26 11.78
C PRO A 118 -9.57 -2.02 11.09
N PHE A 119 -9.25 -2.88 10.12
CA PHE A 119 -10.22 -3.50 9.21
C PHE A 119 -11.16 -2.46 8.57
N ALA A 120 -10.59 -1.53 7.81
CA ALA A 120 -11.33 -0.45 7.13
C ALA A 120 -11.11 -0.41 5.61
N GLY A 121 -10.40 -1.40 5.05
CA GLY A 121 -10.07 -1.45 3.64
C GLY A 121 -8.90 -0.55 3.24
N ARG A 122 -8.32 -0.86 2.09
CA ARG A 122 -7.02 -0.34 1.65
C ARG A 122 -6.98 1.19 1.51
N THR A 123 -8.05 1.79 0.99
CA THR A 123 -8.17 3.25 0.82
C THR A 123 -8.12 3.98 2.16
N VAL A 124 -8.94 3.55 3.12
CA VAL A 124 -8.99 4.16 4.46
C VAL A 124 -7.68 3.92 5.19
N HIS A 125 -7.07 2.74 5.06
CA HIS A 125 -5.76 2.47 5.65
C HIS A 125 -4.66 3.38 5.11
N LEU A 126 -4.67 3.70 3.82
CA LEU A 126 -3.70 4.65 3.24
C LEU A 126 -3.89 6.05 3.83
N GLY A 127 -5.14 6.52 3.92
CA GLY A 127 -5.48 7.79 4.54
C GLY A 127 -5.06 7.83 6.02
N LEU A 128 -5.40 6.78 6.77
CA LEU A 128 -5.06 6.65 8.19
C LEU A 128 -3.55 6.59 8.43
N ALA A 129 -2.81 5.78 7.66
CA ALA A 129 -1.36 5.67 7.79
C ALA A 129 -0.66 7.01 7.54
N SER A 130 -1.10 7.74 6.51
CA SER A 130 -0.56 9.05 6.17
C SER A 130 -0.88 10.08 7.25
N LEU A 131 -2.13 10.12 7.71
CA LEU A 131 -2.59 11.00 8.79
C LEU A 131 -1.77 10.78 10.07
N LEU A 132 -1.60 9.52 10.49
CA LEU A 132 -0.82 9.17 11.69
C LEU A 132 0.63 9.60 11.55
N ALA A 133 1.27 9.31 10.41
CA ALA A 133 2.65 9.74 10.14
C ALA A 133 2.81 11.27 10.23
N TRP A 134 1.86 12.02 9.67
CA TRP A 134 1.86 13.48 9.73
C TRP A 134 1.63 14.01 11.14
N ARG A 135 0.65 13.47 11.87
CA ARG A 135 0.37 13.86 13.25
C ARG A 135 1.59 13.63 14.15
N VAL A 136 2.32 12.52 13.96
CA VAL A 136 3.60 12.28 14.66
C VAL A 136 4.68 13.27 14.23
N ALA A 137 4.82 13.53 12.93
CA ALA A 137 5.84 14.39 12.37
C ALA A 137 5.79 15.85 12.87
N ARG A 138 4.62 16.32 13.34
CA ARG A 138 4.45 17.65 13.95
C ARG A 138 5.24 17.85 15.24
N GLU A 139 5.41 16.77 16.00
CA GLU A 139 6.06 16.81 17.32
C GLU A 139 7.45 16.16 17.26
N LEU A 140 7.64 15.18 16.37
CA LEU A 140 8.88 14.45 16.20
C LEU A 140 9.22 14.37 14.71
N PRO A 141 10.24 15.11 14.21
CA PRO A 141 10.67 15.00 12.83
C PRO A 141 11.13 13.57 12.50
N ALA A 142 10.30 12.80 11.79
CA ALA A 142 10.56 11.42 11.44
C ALA A 142 10.08 11.12 10.02
N THR A 143 10.81 10.25 9.34
CA THR A 143 10.44 9.74 8.02
C THR A 143 9.76 8.39 8.18
N PHE A 144 8.53 8.29 7.71
CA PHE A 144 7.76 7.04 7.73
C PHE A 144 7.74 6.40 6.35
N THR A 145 7.95 5.09 6.31
CA THR A 145 7.58 4.23 5.18
C THR A 145 6.24 3.59 5.50
N LEU A 146 5.30 3.65 4.57
CA LEU A 146 3.93 3.17 4.75
C LEU A 146 3.72 1.89 3.91
N ALA A 147 3.01 0.92 4.45
CA ALA A 147 2.42 -0.17 3.67
C ALA A 147 1.00 -0.46 4.17
N VAL A 148 0.12 -0.89 3.27
CA VAL A 148 -1.30 -1.13 3.60
C VAL A 148 -1.82 -2.37 2.88
N ASN A 149 -2.79 -3.04 3.49
CA ASN A 149 -3.59 -4.08 2.84
C ASN A 149 -5.07 -3.90 3.23
N ASP A 150 -5.89 -4.93 3.04
CA ASP A 150 -7.33 -4.84 3.29
C ASP A 150 -7.71 -4.78 4.77
N TYR A 151 -6.86 -5.27 5.68
CA TYR A 151 -7.17 -5.36 7.12
C TYR A 151 -6.30 -4.50 8.02
N GLY A 152 -5.15 -4.01 7.53
CA GLY A 152 -4.24 -3.22 8.35
C GLY A 152 -3.28 -2.32 7.57
N LEU A 153 -2.41 -1.68 8.34
CA LEU A 153 -1.36 -0.78 7.88
C LEU A 153 -0.07 -0.97 8.68
N GLU A 154 1.05 -0.61 8.06
CA GLU A 154 2.39 -0.55 8.65
C GLU A 154 2.92 0.89 8.59
N LEU A 155 3.47 1.38 9.70
CA LEU A 155 4.35 2.55 9.75
C LEU A 155 5.75 2.10 10.18
N LEU A 156 6.73 2.26 9.29
CA LEU A 156 8.15 2.00 9.59
C LEU A 156 8.92 3.32 9.72
N SER A 157 9.63 3.49 10.83
CA SER A 157 10.51 4.62 11.10
C SER A 157 11.90 4.17 11.55
N ALA A 158 12.92 4.99 11.29
CA ALA A 158 14.25 4.82 11.87
C ALA A 158 14.30 5.22 13.36
N THR A 159 13.32 6.03 13.80
CA THR A 159 13.23 6.54 15.18
C THR A 159 12.11 5.82 15.91
N GLU A 160 12.38 5.45 17.15
CA GLU A 160 11.38 4.84 18.02
C GLU A 160 10.28 5.85 18.38
N VAL A 161 9.04 5.38 18.39
CA VAL A 161 7.88 6.15 18.81
C VAL A 161 7.16 5.30 19.86
N ASP A 162 6.85 5.90 21.01
CA ASP A 162 6.02 5.24 22.02
C ASP A 162 4.57 5.20 21.53
N TRP A 163 4.22 4.13 20.83
CA TRP A 163 2.88 3.97 20.26
C TRP A 163 1.82 3.73 21.33
N ALA A 164 2.17 3.17 22.49
CA ALA A 164 1.21 2.95 23.57
C ALA A 164 0.71 4.28 24.15
N GLU A 165 1.62 5.24 24.35
CA GLU A 165 1.27 6.59 24.80
C GLU A 165 0.62 7.42 23.69
N ARG A 166 1.14 7.33 22.45
CA ARG A 166 0.79 8.27 21.38
C ARG A 166 -0.47 7.89 20.61
N LEU A 167 -0.74 6.60 20.39
CA LEU A 167 -1.89 6.17 19.57
C LEU A 167 -3.24 6.72 20.04
N PRO A 168 -3.58 6.75 21.35
CA PRO A 168 -4.85 7.31 21.81
C PRO A 168 -5.06 8.76 21.35
N VAL A 169 -4.01 9.59 21.43
CA VAL A 169 -4.06 10.99 21.00
C VAL A 169 -4.07 11.09 19.48
N LEU A 170 -3.23 10.31 18.80
CA LEU A 170 -3.13 10.32 17.34
C LEU A 170 -4.36 9.78 16.62
N LEU A 171 -5.15 8.91 17.26
CA LEU A 171 -6.41 8.37 16.75
C LEU A 171 -7.63 9.17 17.18
N ALA A 172 -7.46 10.21 18.01
CA ALA A 172 -8.57 11.02 18.47
C ALA A 172 -9.34 11.61 17.27
N PRO A 173 -10.68 11.45 17.24
CA PRO A 173 -11.49 12.00 16.18
C PRO A 173 -11.48 13.53 16.26
N VAL A 174 -11.47 14.17 15.10
CA VAL A 174 -11.57 15.61 14.94
C VAL A 174 -12.79 15.92 14.07
N ASP A 175 -13.23 17.18 14.04
CA ASP A 175 -14.31 17.57 13.14
C ASP A 175 -13.89 17.37 11.66
N ARG A 176 -14.88 17.21 10.78
CA ARG A 176 -14.62 16.88 9.37
C ARG A 176 -13.86 17.97 8.62
N ALA A 177 -13.95 19.24 9.02
CA ALA A 177 -13.18 20.30 8.36
C ALA A 177 -11.70 20.15 8.72
N THR A 178 -11.39 20.02 10.02
CA THR A 178 -10.03 19.77 10.49
C THR A 178 -9.45 18.49 9.88
N LEU A 179 -10.21 17.39 9.83
CA LEU A 179 -9.72 16.13 9.25
C LEU A 179 -9.32 16.30 7.77
N ARG A 180 -10.11 17.03 6.99
CA ARG A 180 -9.80 17.29 5.57
C ARG A 180 -8.47 18.02 5.42
N ASP A 181 -8.26 19.05 6.24
CA ASP A 181 -7.03 19.85 6.23
C ASP A 181 -5.81 19.01 6.63
N GLU A 182 -5.93 18.19 7.68
CA GLU A 182 -4.85 17.30 8.12
C GLU A 182 -4.52 16.24 7.07
N VAL A 183 -5.54 15.63 6.44
CA VAL A 183 -5.33 14.63 5.39
C VAL A 183 -4.63 15.24 4.18
N LEU A 184 -5.05 16.43 3.73
CA LEU A 184 -4.39 17.17 2.65
C LEU A 184 -2.93 17.51 2.99
N ALA A 185 -2.63 17.82 4.25
CA ALA A 185 -1.27 18.10 4.71
C ALA A 185 -0.41 16.83 4.87
N SER A 186 -1.03 15.68 5.16
CA SER A 186 -0.34 14.43 5.49
C SER A 186 0.22 13.67 4.31
N LEU A 187 -0.39 13.86 3.15
CA LEU A 187 -0.03 13.17 1.91
C LEU A 187 0.90 14.06 1.08
N ASN A 188 1.57 13.47 0.09
CA ASN A 188 1.98 14.23 -1.11
C ASN A 188 0.71 14.62 -1.91
N ALA A 189 -0.26 15.27 -1.26
CA ALA A 189 -1.54 15.67 -1.83
C ALA A 189 -1.34 16.52 -3.07
N SER A 190 -0.21 17.25 -3.17
CA SER A 190 0.20 17.96 -4.38
C SER A 190 0.33 17.04 -5.60
N GLU A 191 0.91 15.85 -5.48
CA GLU A 191 1.06 14.91 -6.61
C GLU A 191 -0.25 14.20 -6.95
N LEU A 192 -1.01 13.79 -5.93
CA LEU A 192 -2.30 13.13 -6.15
C LEU A 192 -3.36 14.10 -6.69
N ALA A 193 -3.38 15.35 -6.19
CA ALA A 193 -4.24 16.41 -6.70
C ALA A 193 -3.86 16.79 -8.14
N ARG A 194 -2.55 16.87 -8.48
CA ARG A 194 -2.12 17.04 -9.88
C ARG A 194 -2.63 15.91 -10.77
N ARG A 195 -2.58 14.65 -10.30
CA ARG A 195 -3.11 13.50 -11.03
C ARG A 195 -4.61 13.62 -11.28
N ARG A 196 -5.41 13.99 -10.26
CA ARG A 196 -6.86 14.18 -10.39
C ARG A 196 -7.21 15.38 -11.27
N PHE A 197 -6.50 16.48 -11.08
CA PHE A 197 -6.66 17.70 -11.86
C PHE A 197 -6.48 17.47 -13.37
N ARG A 198 -5.65 16.51 -13.80
CA ARG A 198 -5.54 16.14 -15.23
C ARG A 198 -6.86 15.67 -15.85
N GLN A 199 -7.64 14.88 -15.11
CA GLN A 199 -8.93 14.41 -15.60
C GLN A 199 -9.92 15.58 -15.68
N ILE A 200 -9.94 16.43 -14.66
CA ILE A 200 -10.80 17.62 -14.58
C ILE A 200 -10.44 18.63 -15.67
N ALA A 201 -9.16 18.97 -15.84
CA ALA A 201 -8.68 19.91 -16.85
C ALA A 201 -8.96 19.42 -18.28
N ARG A 202 -9.00 18.11 -18.50
CA ARG A 202 -9.44 17.52 -19.77
C ARG A 202 -10.95 17.67 -20.00
N ILE A 203 -11.77 17.43 -18.98
CA ILE A 203 -13.23 17.60 -19.05
C ILE A 203 -13.60 19.09 -19.22
N ALA A 204 -12.91 19.97 -18.49
CA ALA A 204 -13.10 21.41 -18.51
C ALA A 204 -12.57 22.09 -19.79
N GLY A 205 -11.98 21.33 -20.72
CA GLY A 205 -11.46 21.87 -21.99
C GLY A 205 -10.18 22.71 -21.86
N LEU A 206 -9.55 22.78 -20.67
CA LEU A 206 -8.26 23.46 -20.47
C LEU A 206 -7.12 22.76 -21.25
N ILE A 207 -7.30 21.48 -21.55
CA ILE A 207 -6.34 20.66 -22.27
C ILE A 207 -6.97 20.26 -23.61
N PHE A 208 -6.58 20.95 -24.68
CA PHE A 208 -7.03 20.66 -26.03
C PHE A 208 -6.28 19.44 -26.60
N GLN A 209 -7.01 18.34 -26.84
CA GLN A 209 -6.42 17.05 -27.20
C GLN A 209 -5.84 17.05 -28.63
N SER A 210 -6.58 17.54 -29.63
CA SER A 210 -6.16 17.85 -31.02
C SER A 210 -7.40 17.92 -31.94
N HIS A 211 -7.23 18.34 -33.21
CA HIS A 211 -8.27 18.22 -34.25
C HIS A 211 -8.36 16.78 -34.81
N PRO A 212 -9.51 16.37 -35.39
CA PRO A 212 -9.63 15.07 -36.06
C PRO A 212 -8.55 14.91 -37.13
N GLY A 213 -7.63 13.95 -36.95
CA GLY A 213 -6.52 13.68 -37.87
C GLY A 213 -5.13 14.13 -37.40
N GLU A 214 -5.04 14.96 -36.35
CA GLU A 214 -3.76 15.30 -35.71
C GLU A 214 -3.61 14.55 -34.39
N ALA A 215 -2.46 13.89 -34.16
CA ALA A 215 -2.15 13.28 -32.88
C ALA A 215 -1.17 14.17 -32.11
N ARG A 216 -1.64 14.95 -31.13
CA ARG A 216 -0.73 15.55 -30.14
C ARG A 216 -0.21 14.46 -29.21
N SER A 217 1.06 14.55 -28.84
CA SER A 217 1.66 13.63 -27.88
C SER A 217 0.98 13.81 -26.52
N GLN A 218 0.49 12.72 -25.91
CA GLN A 218 -0.10 12.76 -24.57
C GLN A 218 0.84 13.43 -23.53
N ARG A 219 2.16 13.41 -23.79
CA ARG A 219 3.21 14.08 -23.01
C ARG A 219 3.03 15.61 -22.91
N GLN A 220 2.65 16.27 -23.99
CA GLN A 220 2.42 17.73 -24.04
C GLN A 220 1.14 18.14 -23.29
N LEU A 221 0.11 17.30 -23.39
CA LEU A 221 -1.17 17.49 -22.68
C LEU A 221 -0.97 17.41 -21.16
N GLN A 222 -0.08 16.54 -20.69
CA GLN A 222 0.22 16.39 -19.27
C GLN A 222 1.03 17.53 -18.67
N ALA A 223 2.12 17.95 -19.33
CA ALA A 223 2.95 19.07 -18.85
C ALA A 223 2.11 20.34 -18.68
N SER A 224 1.17 20.57 -19.60
CA SER A 224 0.23 21.68 -19.55
C SER A 224 -0.67 21.61 -18.30
N SER A 225 -1.16 20.43 -17.94
CA SER A 225 -2.06 20.26 -16.78
C SER A 225 -1.39 20.52 -15.44
N SER A 226 -0.17 20.01 -15.23
CA SER A 226 0.55 20.22 -13.97
C SER A 226 0.90 21.70 -13.82
N LEU A 227 1.29 22.36 -14.91
CA LEU A 227 1.54 23.80 -14.94
C LEU A 227 0.27 24.59 -14.58
N TYR A 228 -0.88 24.26 -15.17
CA TYR A 228 -2.16 24.90 -14.81
C TYR A 228 -2.51 24.72 -13.34
N PHE A 229 -2.29 23.52 -12.77
CA PHE A 229 -2.53 23.27 -11.35
C PHE A 229 -1.63 24.13 -10.46
N ASP A 230 -0.33 24.19 -10.77
CA ASP A 230 0.63 24.99 -9.99
C ASP A 230 0.34 26.49 -10.10
N VAL A 231 -0.05 26.98 -11.30
CA VAL A 231 -0.48 28.37 -11.51
C VAL A 231 -1.74 28.68 -10.72
N PHE A 232 -2.75 27.82 -10.74
CA PHE A 232 -3.96 28.04 -9.93
C PHE A 232 -3.63 28.02 -8.44
N ARG A 233 -2.78 27.11 -7.98
CA ARG A 233 -2.36 27.07 -6.58
C ARG A 233 -1.66 28.37 -6.13
N GLN A 234 -0.80 28.94 -6.98
CA GLN A 234 0.01 30.12 -6.63
C GLN A 234 -0.71 31.45 -6.88
N HIS A 235 -1.52 31.54 -7.93
CA HIS A 235 -2.05 32.80 -8.45
C HIS A 235 -3.59 32.87 -8.47
N ASP A 236 -4.30 31.75 -8.32
CA ASP A 236 -5.77 31.71 -8.22
C ASP A 236 -6.25 30.68 -7.17
N PRO A 237 -6.02 30.92 -5.86
CA PRO A 237 -6.45 29.99 -4.82
C PRO A 237 -7.96 29.73 -4.81
N GLY A 238 -8.77 30.65 -5.36
CA GLY A 238 -10.21 30.53 -5.52
C GLY A 238 -10.66 29.67 -6.72
N ASN A 239 -9.72 29.12 -7.50
CA ASN A 239 -10.03 28.38 -8.70
C ASN A 239 -10.90 27.15 -8.42
N ARG A 240 -12.09 27.10 -9.04
CA ARG A 240 -13.06 26.02 -8.82
C ARG A 240 -12.57 24.67 -9.32
N LEU A 241 -11.74 24.61 -10.37
CA LEU A 241 -11.23 23.35 -10.91
C LEU A 241 -10.16 22.75 -10.00
N ARG A 242 -9.34 23.59 -9.36
CA ARG A 242 -8.41 23.19 -8.30
C ARG A 242 -9.18 22.65 -7.08
N GLN A 243 -10.18 23.41 -6.61
CA GLN A 243 -11.03 22.99 -5.48
C GLN A 243 -11.76 21.67 -5.78
N GLN A 244 -12.25 21.48 -7.01
CA GLN A 244 -12.84 20.23 -7.43
C GLN A 244 -11.83 19.07 -7.40
N ALA A 245 -10.60 19.28 -7.86
CA ALA A 245 -9.57 18.24 -7.83
C ALA A 245 -9.22 17.81 -6.40
N GLU A 246 -9.17 18.76 -5.47
CA GLU A 246 -8.96 18.50 -4.05
C GLU A 246 -10.18 17.79 -3.42
N SER A 247 -11.39 18.25 -3.73
CA SER A 247 -12.62 17.61 -3.26
C SER A 247 -12.74 16.16 -3.76
N GLU A 248 -12.46 15.90 -5.04
CA GLU A 248 -12.51 14.56 -5.62
C GLU A 248 -11.39 13.66 -5.10
N LEU A 249 -10.21 14.21 -4.79
CA LEU A 249 -9.15 13.47 -4.12
C LEU A 249 -9.63 13.00 -2.74
N LEU A 250 -10.22 13.91 -1.97
CA LEU A 250 -10.70 13.63 -0.61
C LEU A 250 -11.90 12.66 -0.61
N SER A 251 -12.83 12.79 -1.55
CA SER A 251 -14.01 11.91 -1.62
C SER A 251 -13.71 10.56 -2.25
N SER A 252 -12.91 10.51 -3.33
CA SER A 252 -12.84 9.33 -4.20
C SER A 252 -11.56 8.51 -4.04
N GLU A 253 -10.45 9.09 -3.60
CA GLU A 253 -9.18 8.37 -3.41
C GLU A 253 -8.82 8.16 -1.94
N LEU A 254 -9.35 8.98 -1.04
CA LEU A 254 -9.02 8.93 0.39
C LEU A 254 -10.22 8.64 1.29
N ASP A 255 -11.43 8.73 0.72
CA ASP A 255 -12.71 8.55 1.41
C ASP A 255 -12.71 9.15 2.83
N VAL A 256 -12.60 10.48 2.90
CA VAL A 256 -12.45 11.18 4.19
C VAL A 256 -13.65 10.95 5.11
N ASP A 257 -14.84 10.72 4.57
CA ASP A 257 -16.01 10.40 5.38
C ASP A 257 -15.86 9.01 6.02
N ALA A 258 -15.45 7.98 5.26
CA ALA A 258 -15.13 6.66 5.82
C ALA A 258 -13.94 6.69 6.79
N LEU A 259 -12.94 7.54 6.55
CA LEU A 259 -11.82 7.75 7.48
C LEU A 259 -12.30 8.38 8.79
N ALA A 260 -13.19 9.37 8.74
CA ALA A 260 -13.78 10.00 9.93
C ALA A 260 -14.57 8.97 10.77
N ASP A 261 -15.42 8.18 10.12
CA ASP A 261 -16.21 7.14 10.76
C ASP A 261 -15.31 6.03 11.34
N THR A 262 -14.21 5.72 10.65
CA THR A 262 -13.18 4.80 11.14
C THR A 262 -12.47 5.35 12.38
N LEU A 263 -12.02 6.61 12.38
CA LEU A 263 -11.41 7.23 13.58
C LEU A 263 -12.36 7.22 14.78
N ALA A 264 -13.62 7.59 14.57
CA ALA A 264 -14.64 7.54 15.61
C ALA A 264 -14.79 6.12 16.17
N ARG A 265 -14.89 5.10 15.31
CA ARG A 265 -14.95 3.69 15.70
C ARG A 265 -13.71 3.26 16.48
N LEU A 266 -12.51 3.52 15.97
CA LEU A 266 -11.24 3.13 16.59
C LEU A 266 -11.06 3.78 17.96
N SER A 267 -11.45 5.05 18.11
CA SER A 267 -11.34 5.77 19.39
C SER A 267 -12.24 5.23 20.50
N ALA A 268 -13.31 4.51 20.14
CA ALA A 268 -14.22 3.86 21.07
C ALA A 268 -13.79 2.43 21.44
N GLN A 269 -12.78 1.86 20.77
CA GLN A 269 -12.27 0.53 21.05
C GLN A 269 -11.22 0.55 22.17
N GLN A 270 -11.08 -0.57 22.86
CA GLN A 270 -9.94 -0.78 23.74
C GLN A 270 -8.68 -0.96 22.89
N LEU A 271 -7.72 -0.04 23.04
CA LEU A 271 -6.41 -0.16 22.43
C LEU A 271 -5.61 -1.26 23.14
N ASP A 272 -5.14 -2.23 22.37
CA ASP A 272 -4.29 -3.33 22.82
C ASP A 272 -2.95 -3.25 22.07
N VAL A 273 -1.91 -2.76 22.76
CA VAL A 273 -0.57 -2.59 22.19
C VAL A 273 0.32 -3.74 22.62
N GLN A 274 0.77 -4.51 21.64
CA GLN A 274 1.64 -5.66 21.82
C GLN A 274 3.05 -5.37 21.29
N HIS A 275 4.06 -6.00 21.88
CA HIS A 275 5.46 -5.84 21.50
C HIS A 275 6.07 -7.17 21.03
N PRO A 276 5.62 -7.72 19.88
CA PRO A 276 6.10 -9.01 19.42
C PRO A 276 7.59 -8.92 19.04
N ALA A 277 8.33 -9.99 19.35
CA ALA A 277 9.75 -10.07 19.02
C ALA A 277 10.03 -10.31 17.52
N ARG A 278 8.99 -10.59 16.73
CA ARG A 278 9.06 -10.94 15.30
C ARG A 278 7.74 -10.64 14.61
N ALA A 279 7.74 -10.71 13.28
CA ALA A 279 6.54 -10.53 12.49
C ALA A 279 5.49 -11.59 12.84
N THR A 280 4.33 -11.15 13.30
CA THR A 280 3.18 -12.02 13.57
C THR A 280 2.52 -12.47 12.27
N PRO A 281 1.68 -13.52 12.30
CA PRO A 281 0.87 -13.90 11.15
C PRO A 281 0.08 -12.77 10.50
N LEU A 282 -0.45 -11.81 11.28
CA LEU A 282 -1.14 -10.64 10.75
C LEU A 282 -0.18 -9.54 10.26
N ALA A 283 0.98 -9.36 10.90
CA ALA A 283 1.98 -8.39 10.45
C ALA A 283 2.71 -8.83 9.17
N PHE A 284 2.90 -10.14 8.98
CA PHE A 284 3.73 -10.66 7.90
C PHE A 284 3.27 -10.22 6.50
N PRO A 285 1.97 -10.30 6.12
CA PRO A 285 1.53 -9.84 4.80
C PRO A 285 1.75 -8.32 4.60
N LEU A 286 1.65 -7.49 5.64
CA LEU A 286 1.96 -6.06 5.56
C LEU A 286 3.45 -5.83 5.27
N LEU A 287 4.32 -6.57 5.94
CA LEU A 287 5.76 -6.56 5.63
C LEU A 287 6.03 -7.00 4.19
N VAL A 288 5.31 -8.00 3.67
CA VAL A 288 5.45 -8.42 2.28
C VAL A 288 5.04 -7.30 1.32
N GLU A 289 3.95 -6.57 1.59
CA GLU A 289 3.55 -5.40 0.79
C GLU A 289 4.67 -4.35 0.76
N ARG A 290 5.28 -4.02 1.90
CA ARG A 290 6.43 -3.10 1.96
C ARG A 290 7.63 -3.62 1.15
N LEU A 291 7.96 -4.91 1.27
CA LEU A 291 9.10 -5.51 0.58
C LEU A 291 8.95 -5.53 -0.94
N ARG A 292 7.70 -5.63 -1.43
CA ARG A 292 7.37 -5.52 -2.87
C ARG A 292 7.64 -4.11 -3.41
N GLU A 293 7.48 -3.08 -2.59
CA GLU A 293 7.72 -1.70 -2.98
C GLU A 293 9.22 -1.31 -2.95
N ARG A 294 10.06 -2.09 -2.27
CA ARG A 294 11.50 -1.84 -2.17
C ARG A 294 12.26 -2.47 -3.34
N VAL A 295 12.99 -1.65 -4.09
CA VAL A 295 13.91 -2.10 -5.15
C VAL A 295 15.16 -2.71 -4.51
N THR A 296 15.39 -4.01 -4.72
CA THR A 296 16.56 -4.74 -4.19
C THR A 296 17.21 -5.65 -5.23
N THR A 297 18.47 -6.03 -4.99
CA THR A 297 19.20 -6.99 -5.83
C THR A 297 18.88 -8.44 -5.55
N GLU A 298 18.34 -8.73 -4.35
CA GLU A 298 17.82 -10.04 -3.96
C GLU A 298 16.38 -10.21 -4.49
N THR A 299 16.01 -11.40 -4.96
CA THR A 299 14.62 -11.62 -5.40
C THR A 299 13.68 -11.58 -4.19
N LEU A 300 12.43 -11.14 -4.41
CA LEU A 300 11.42 -11.16 -3.35
C LEU A 300 11.25 -12.57 -2.78
N ALA A 301 11.25 -13.59 -3.65
CA ALA A 301 11.12 -14.98 -3.24
C ALA A 301 12.25 -15.42 -2.30
N GLN A 302 13.51 -15.11 -2.64
CA GLN A 302 14.66 -15.42 -1.77
C GLN A 302 14.54 -14.77 -0.39
N ARG A 303 14.12 -13.50 -0.33
CA ARG A 303 13.86 -12.79 0.93
C ARG A 303 12.76 -13.45 1.75
N LEU A 304 11.64 -13.75 1.10
CA LEU A 304 10.49 -14.39 1.75
C LEU A 304 10.83 -15.78 2.27
N SER A 305 11.63 -16.57 1.52
CA SER A 305 12.08 -17.88 1.97
C SER A 305 12.90 -17.82 3.25
N ARG A 306 13.85 -16.87 3.35
CA ARG A 306 14.64 -16.68 4.58
C ARG A 306 13.76 -16.27 5.75
N MET A 307 12.88 -15.28 5.55
CA MET A 307 11.99 -14.79 6.60
C MET A 307 11.02 -15.88 7.07
N LEU A 308 10.40 -16.62 6.16
CA LEU A 308 9.49 -17.70 6.52
C LEU A 308 10.23 -18.84 7.21
N ALA A 309 11.45 -19.19 6.80
CA ALA A 309 12.23 -20.22 7.50
C ALA A 309 12.52 -19.81 8.96
N GLU A 310 12.86 -18.53 9.20
CA GLU A 310 13.05 -18.00 10.56
C GLU A 310 11.75 -18.02 11.38
N LEU A 311 10.61 -17.67 10.76
CA LEU A 311 9.30 -17.67 11.42
C LEU A 311 8.74 -19.08 11.68
N GLU A 312 8.96 -20.03 10.77
CA GLU A 312 8.56 -21.44 10.96
C GLU A 312 9.40 -22.10 12.05
N ALA A 313 10.71 -21.90 12.05
CA ALA A 313 11.58 -22.38 13.13
C ALA A 313 11.17 -21.82 14.50
N ALA A 314 10.75 -20.55 14.50
CA ALA A 314 10.19 -19.87 15.66
C ALA A 314 8.83 -20.42 16.12
N ALA A 315 8.00 -20.90 15.20
CA ALA A 315 6.68 -21.48 15.45
C ALA A 315 6.73 -22.99 15.75
N GLY A 316 7.91 -23.62 15.69
CA GLY A 316 8.07 -25.07 15.83
C GLY A 316 7.67 -25.86 14.58
N GLY A 317 7.55 -25.20 13.42
CA GLY A 317 7.25 -25.78 12.11
C GLY A 317 8.49 -26.10 11.27
N GLU A 318 8.26 -26.70 10.10
CA GLU A 318 9.32 -26.95 9.10
C GLU A 318 9.41 -25.78 8.11
N ALA A 319 10.63 -25.50 7.61
CA ALA A 319 10.83 -24.44 6.63
C ALA A 319 10.00 -24.68 5.35
N PRO A 320 9.34 -23.65 4.78
CA PRO A 320 8.48 -23.86 3.64
C PRO A 320 9.29 -24.18 2.38
N GLN A 321 8.83 -25.17 1.63
CA GLN A 321 9.39 -25.56 0.34
C GLN A 321 8.61 -24.90 -0.82
N HIS A 322 9.21 -24.76 -2.00
CA HIS A 322 8.53 -24.31 -3.24
C HIS A 322 7.88 -22.91 -3.20
N ILE A 323 8.44 -21.95 -2.46
CA ILE A 323 7.89 -20.57 -2.35
C ILE A 323 7.81 -19.86 -3.70
N ASP A 324 8.74 -20.14 -4.63
CA ASP A 324 8.70 -19.61 -5.99
C ASP A 324 7.42 -20.02 -6.75
N GLU A 325 6.89 -21.22 -6.50
CA GLU A 325 5.68 -21.74 -7.13
C GLU A 325 4.42 -21.08 -6.51
N ALA A 326 4.39 -20.92 -5.19
CA ALA A 326 3.31 -20.23 -4.49
C ALA A 326 3.19 -18.74 -4.93
N LEU A 327 4.34 -18.08 -5.16
CA LEU A 327 4.38 -16.71 -5.69
C LEU A 327 4.07 -16.62 -7.19
N ALA A 328 4.08 -17.74 -7.92
CA ALA A 328 3.80 -17.80 -9.35
C ALA A 328 2.31 -17.95 -9.68
N PHE A 329 1.40 -17.92 -8.69
CA PHE A 329 -0.05 -18.00 -8.91
C PHE A 329 -0.51 -16.99 -9.98
N GLY A 330 -1.07 -17.49 -11.09
CA GLY A 330 -1.51 -16.69 -12.24
C GLY A 330 -0.48 -16.47 -13.35
N ARG A 331 0.75 -16.97 -13.23
CA ARG A 331 1.69 -17.03 -14.37
C ARG A 331 1.38 -18.27 -15.23
N PRO A 332 1.39 -18.16 -16.58
CA PRO A 332 1.41 -19.35 -17.40
C PRO A 332 2.68 -20.13 -17.06
N THR A 333 2.52 -21.35 -16.54
CA THR A 333 3.62 -22.30 -16.43
C THR A 333 4.15 -22.52 -17.85
N ASP A 334 5.43 -22.26 -18.08
CA ASP A 334 6.09 -22.68 -19.33
C ASP A 334 5.91 -24.19 -19.45
N LYS A 335 4.93 -24.60 -20.25
CA LYS A 335 4.82 -26.01 -20.65
C LYS A 335 6.13 -26.32 -21.37
N PRO A 336 6.84 -27.40 -21.01
CA PRO A 336 8.05 -27.78 -21.73
C PRO A 336 7.70 -27.91 -23.21
N ALA A 337 8.47 -27.21 -24.05
CA ALA A 337 8.31 -27.22 -25.50
C ALA A 337 8.18 -28.68 -26.00
N PRO A 338 7.24 -28.98 -26.91
CA PRO A 338 7.05 -30.34 -27.38
C PRO A 338 8.38 -30.85 -27.95
N ARG A 339 8.90 -31.93 -27.36
CA ARG A 339 10.12 -32.61 -27.81
C ARG A 339 10.03 -32.80 -29.33
N ALA A 340 10.94 -32.16 -30.07
CA ALA A 340 11.05 -32.33 -31.50
C ALA A 340 11.12 -33.83 -31.81
N ARG A 341 10.13 -34.34 -32.55
CA ARG A 341 10.13 -35.71 -33.08
C ARG A 341 11.39 -35.87 -33.91
N ARG A 342 12.37 -36.63 -33.40
CA ARG A 342 13.49 -37.15 -34.18
C ARG A 342 12.91 -37.87 -35.40
N ARG A 343 13.12 -37.31 -36.60
CA ARG A 343 12.90 -38.01 -37.86
C ARG A 343 13.81 -39.25 -37.84
N ARG A 344 13.22 -40.44 -37.81
CA ARG A 344 13.94 -41.68 -38.14
C ARG A 344 14.31 -41.61 -39.62
N ARG A 345 15.58 -41.84 -39.93
CA ARG A 345 16.06 -42.13 -41.28
C ARG A 345 15.62 -43.53 -41.70
#